data_AF-A0A2Y9PB40-F1
#
_entry.id   AF-A0A2Y9PB40-F1
#
_cell.length_a   1.000
_cell.length_b   1.000
_cell.length_c   1.000
_cell.angle_alpha   90.00
_cell.angle_beta   90.00
_cell.angle_gamma   90.00
#
_symmetry.space_group_name_H-M   'P 1'
#
loop_
_entity.id
_entity.type
_entity.pdbx_description
1 polymer ?
#
loop_
_entity_poly.entity_id
_entity_poly.type
_entity_poly.pdbx_seq_one_letter_code
_entity_poly.pdbx_strand_id
1 'polypeptide(L)'
;MMRPQKGSISGEPSSGSPMYQLNSKPTGTDLLEEHLGEIRNLRQRLEESICINDRLREQLEHRLSSTARGSGPTSNFYSPGLESTPQLCNENRVLREENQRLQAQLSHAFREHSQETECLREALLTSRSRLQELEVERERQKVERQQLLEDLKEKQQEILHFEEERLSLQEKDSRLQHKLALLQHQCEEKQQLFQSLQSELQIYETLYGNSKKGLKAYTWDACHQVPLSSDLSHLVAEIRALRGQLEHSIQVNNCLRLQLEQQLDGGASKTSLSPSTVNQKFPTNTDPGNKQLLFQDSVASPPVRDVGMNSPILVFPSSSPTAHGSETTTFNRTNELGLDASPVMKIPPKLEGDATDGSFANKHGRHVIGHIDDYSALRQQIGEGRLLVKKIASLMRSTCNFPGLEAPGTEVMDSEGIHELRNSTSVLHHRLEEAASLLTMFWRAALPSSHGPALDSKAGESMKRELLELRTKLSKQESLLQSTAEHLKTANQQKESMEQFIFSQLTRTHDVLKKARTNLEVRSGEKCSSVDSQGQRTYGVCL
;
A
#
# COMPACT_ATOMS: atom_id res chain seq x y z
N MET A 1 11.09 -52.34 46.31
CA MET A 1 10.00 -53.01 45.56
C MET A 1 8.76 -52.13 45.65
N MET A 2 7.73 -52.36 44.83
CA MET A 2 6.51 -51.54 44.66
C MET A 2 6.65 -50.22 43.86
N ARG A 3 5.50 -49.84 43.28
CA ARG A 3 5.13 -48.76 42.32
C ARG A 3 3.85 -48.07 42.91
N PRO A 4 3.13 -47.10 42.29
CA PRO A 4 3.10 -46.60 40.90
C PRO A 4 3.39 -45.07 40.86
N GLN A 5 2.89 -44.13 40.03
CA GLN A 5 1.94 -44.16 38.90
C GLN A 5 2.27 -43.11 37.79
N LYS A 6 1.46 -42.05 37.64
CA LYS A 6 1.47 -40.99 36.62
C LYS A 6 0.67 -39.78 37.11
N GLY A 7 0.93 -38.60 36.56
CA GLY A 7 0.05 -37.43 36.65
C GLY A 7 0.57 -36.26 35.82
N SER A 8 -0.05 -35.98 34.68
CA SER A 8 0.29 -34.83 33.82
C SER A 8 -0.71 -33.70 34.04
N ILE A 9 -0.25 -32.45 34.13
CA ILE A 9 -1.10 -31.26 33.94
C ILE A 9 -0.38 -30.22 33.08
N SER A 10 -1.15 -29.61 32.18
CA SER A 10 -0.86 -28.30 31.58
C SER A 10 -1.52 -27.23 32.46
N GLY A 11 -1.00 -25.99 32.46
CA GLY A 11 -1.64 -24.89 33.18
C GLY A 11 -0.72 -23.71 33.47
N GLU A 12 -0.44 -22.90 32.45
CA GLU A 12 -0.21 -21.48 32.68
C GLU A 12 -1.58 -20.81 32.90
N PRO A 13 -1.69 -19.90 33.89
CA PRO A 13 -2.51 -18.73 33.67
C PRO A 13 -1.81 -17.43 34.09
N SER A 14 -1.63 -16.55 33.10
CA SER A 14 -2.05 -15.14 33.14
C SER A 14 -1.83 -14.33 34.44
N SER A 15 -0.98 -13.29 34.34
CA SER A 15 -1.40 -11.87 34.44
C SER A 15 -0.30 -10.98 35.05
N GLY A 16 -0.36 -9.68 34.80
CA GLY A 16 0.26 -8.69 35.67
C GLY A 16 1.71 -8.28 35.36
N SER A 17 1.89 -7.48 34.31
CA SER A 17 2.77 -6.31 34.39
C SER A 17 1.89 -5.09 34.12
N PRO A 18 1.99 -4.03 34.96
CA PRO A 18 2.71 -2.85 34.46
C PRO A 18 3.44 -2.02 35.52
N MET A 19 4.16 -1.01 35.00
CA MET A 19 4.68 0.22 35.64
C MET A 19 6.08 0.19 36.25
N TYR A 20 6.93 1.04 35.66
CA TYR A 20 7.46 2.17 36.43
C TYR A 20 6.87 3.46 35.85
N GLN A 21 6.06 4.17 36.64
CA GLN A 21 5.55 5.50 36.28
C GLN A 21 5.76 6.45 37.46
N LEU A 22 6.55 7.50 37.22
CA LEU A 22 6.63 8.81 37.89
C LEU A 22 6.20 8.90 39.37
N ASN A 23 7.18 9.22 40.24
CA ASN A 23 7.07 10.10 41.40
C ASN A 23 5.66 10.24 42.04
N SER A 24 5.18 9.16 42.64
CA SER A 24 4.22 9.21 43.72
C SER A 24 4.85 8.58 44.97
N LYS A 25 4.36 8.93 46.16
CA LYS A 25 4.91 8.40 47.42
C LYS A 25 4.70 6.87 47.42
N PRO A 26 5.70 6.06 47.82
CA PRO A 26 5.63 4.61 47.68
C PRO A 26 4.36 4.08 48.36
N THR A 27 3.57 3.30 47.62
CA THR A 27 2.37 2.69 48.18
C THR A 27 2.82 1.66 49.23
N GLY A 28 2.04 1.47 50.29
CA GLY A 28 2.40 0.51 51.34
C GLY A 28 2.57 -0.93 50.85
N THR A 29 2.02 -1.26 49.68
CA THR A 29 2.25 -2.50 48.93
C THR A 29 3.64 -2.59 48.35
N ASP A 30 4.11 -1.52 47.72
CA ASP A 30 5.34 -1.47 46.94
C ASP A 30 6.55 -1.51 47.90
N LEU A 31 6.45 -0.76 49.00
CA LEU A 31 7.40 -0.82 50.12
C LEU A 31 7.41 -2.21 50.79
N LEU A 32 6.26 -2.88 50.91
CA LEU A 32 6.20 -4.23 51.46
C LEU A 32 6.85 -5.26 50.51
N GLU A 33 6.68 -5.11 49.19
CA GLU A 33 7.36 -5.96 48.21
C GLU A 33 8.88 -5.72 48.19
N GLU A 34 9.32 -4.47 48.30
CA GLU A 34 10.73 -4.09 48.47
C GLU A 34 11.33 -4.74 49.73
N HIS A 35 10.70 -4.56 50.90
CA HIS A 35 11.12 -5.20 52.16
C HIS A 35 11.14 -6.73 52.05
N LEU A 36 10.17 -7.36 51.38
CA LEU A 36 10.17 -8.80 51.12
C LEU A 36 11.29 -9.22 50.15
N GLY A 37 11.67 -8.35 49.22
CA GLY A 37 12.86 -8.50 48.37
C GLY A 37 14.16 -8.45 49.18
N GLU A 38 14.31 -7.45 50.05
CA GLU A 38 15.45 -7.32 50.95
C GLU A 38 15.58 -8.52 51.88
N ILE A 39 14.49 -8.99 52.49
CA ILE A 39 14.49 -10.18 53.37
C ILE A 39 14.97 -11.43 52.61
N ARG A 40 14.53 -11.63 51.35
CA ARG A 40 15.00 -12.72 50.49
C ARG A 40 16.51 -12.58 50.20
N ASN A 41 16.98 -11.39 49.88
CA ASN A 41 18.37 -11.12 49.52
C ASN A 41 19.33 -11.18 50.74
N LEU A 42 18.89 -10.72 51.91
CA LEU A 42 19.60 -10.87 53.18
C LEU A 42 19.68 -12.34 53.60
N ARG A 43 18.59 -13.10 53.43
CA ARG A 43 18.59 -14.55 53.66
C ARG A 43 19.60 -15.26 52.77
N GLN A 44 19.63 -14.96 51.46
CA GLN A 44 20.62 -15.54 50.55
C GLN A 44 22.05 -15.24 51.01
N ARG A 45 22.37 -13.97 51.31
CA ARG A 45 23.71 -13.58 51.82
C ARG A 45 24.05 -14.22 53.17
N LEU A 46 23.05 -14.51 54.02
CA LEU A 46 23.24 -15.26 55.26
C LEU A 46 23.55 -16.74 54.99
N GLU A 47 22.83 -17.38 54.07
CA GLU A 47 23.06 -18.78 53.67
C GLU A 47 24.44 -18.95 52.99
N GLU A 48 24.85 -18.01 52.14
CA GLU A 48 26.21 -17.91 51.60
C GLU A 48 27.27 -17.73 52.70
N SER A 49 27.03 -16.84 53.67
CA SER A 49 27.93 -16.60 54.81
C SER A 49 28.04 -17.81 55.74
N ILE A 50 26.96 -18.55 55.95
CA ILE A 50 26.96 -19.81 56.73
C ILE A 50 27.78 -20.87 56.00
N CYS A 51 27.53 -21.08 54.70
CA CYS A 51 28.32 -22.02 53.87
C CYS A 51 29.84 -21.69 53.90
N ILE A 52 30.19 -20.40 53.86
CA ILE A 52 31.59 -19.95 54.02
C ILE A 52 32.10 -20.21 55.45
N ASN A 53 31.30 -19.97 56.49
CA ASN A 53 31.69 -20.22 57.88
C ASN A 53 31.91 -21.71 58.15
N ASP A 54 31.04 -22.59 57.66
CA ASP A 54 31.14 -24.03 57.83
C ASP A 54 32.37 -24.58 57.09
N ARG A 55 32.64 -24.13 55.86
CA ARG A 55 33.89 -24.45 55.15
C ARG A 55 35.14 -23.96 55.88
N LEU A 56 35.08 -22.83 56.57
CA LEU A 56 36.17 -22.33 57.42
C LEU A 56 36.32 -23.15 58.71
N ARG A 57 35.21 -23.66 59.29
CA ARG A 57 35.24 -24.60 60.41
C ARG A 57 35.89 -25.92 60.01
N GLU A 58 35.49 -26.52 58.88
CA GLU A 58 36.12 -27.72 58.32
C GLU A 58 37.64 -27.53 58.14
N GLN A 59 38.07 -26.38 57.60
CA GLN A 59 39.49 -26.05 57.46
C GLN A 59 40.22 -25.89 58.81
N LEU A 60 39.56 -25.30 59.82
CA LEU A 60 40.11 -25.18 61.17
C LEU A 60 40.18 -26.54 61.88
N GLU A 61 39.14 -27.36 61.78
CA GLU A 61 39.10 -28.73 62.33
C GLU A 61 40.14 -29.63 61.66
N HIS A 62 40.31 -29.53 60.34
CA HIS A 62 41.38 -30.25 59.63
C HIS A 62 42.78 -29.76 60.06
N ARG A 63 42.96 -28.44 60.26
CA ARG A 63 44.23 -27.90 60.79
C ARG A 63 44.50 -28.38 62.21
N LEU A 64 43.54 -28.26 63.13
CA LEU A 64 43.63 -28.77 64.50
C LEU A 64 43.88 -30.29 64.52
N SER A 65 43.22 -31.06 63.66
CA SER A 65 43.42 -32.52 63.52
C SER A 65 44.77 -32.91 62.88
N SER A 66 45.45 -31.98 62.23
CA SER A 66 46.83 -32.15 61.76
C SER A 66 47.84 -31.74 62.85
N THR A 67 47.61 -30.62 63.55
CA THR A 67 48.47 -30.13 64.64
C THR A 67 48.41 -31.03 65.88
N ALA A 68 47.24 -31.56 66.24
CA ALA A 68 47.08 -32.48 67.37
C ALA A 68 47.79 -33.83 67.16
N ARG A 69 48.00 -34.25 65.90
CA ARG A 69 48.86 -35.40 65.55
C ARG A 69 50.34 -35.03 65.40
N GLY A 70 50.66 -33.74 65.31
CA GLY A 70 52.03 -33.22 65.17
C GLY A 70 52.71 -32.77 66.46
N SER A 71 52.03 -32.84 67.62
CA SER A 71 52.51 -32.27 68.89
C SER A 71 52.66 -33.31 70.01
N GLY A 72 53.45 -34.35 69.77
CA GLY A 72 54.08 -35.12 70.85
C GLY A 72 55.27 -34.35 71.46
N PRO A 73 55.62 -34.55 72.75
CA PRO A 73 56.69 -33.78 73.39
C PRO A 73 58.07 -33.96 72.73
N THR A 74 58.82 -32.87 72.60
CA THR A 74 60.18 -32.84 72.02
C THR A 74 61.19 -33.53 72.94
N SER A 75 61.38 -34.83 72.76
CA SER A 75 62.48 -35.58 73.36
C SER A 75 63.74 -35.47 72.49
N ASN A 76 64.71 -34.68 72.95
CA ASN A 76 65.97 -34.46 72.23
C ASN A 76 66.85 -35.72 72.22
N PHE A 77 66.98 -36.38 71.07
CA PHE A 77 68.07 -37.32 70.81
C PHE A 77 68.83 -36.94 69.54
N TYR A 78 70.00 -36.35 69.75
CA TYR A 78 71.03 -36.22 68.72
C TYR A 78 71.61 -37.62 68.43
N SER A 79 71.17 -38.24 67.34
CA SER A 79 71.81 -39.44 66.80
C SER A 79 72.78 -39.05 65.68
N PRO A 80 74.11 -39.22 65.85
CA PRO A 80 75.06 -39.01 64.77
C PRO A 80 74.72 -39.89 63.56
N GLY A 81 74.58 -39.27 62.39
CA GLY A 81 73.96 -39.92 61.24
C GLY A 81 74.87 -40.89 60.49
N LEU A 82 74.24 -41.87 59.83
CA LEU A 82 74.83 -42.61 58.69
C LEU A 82 73.78 -43.23 57.73
N GLU A 83 72.49 -43.29 58.09
CA GLU A 83 71.44 -43.93 57.28
C GLU A 83 70.60 -42.97 56.40
N SER A 84 70.71 -41.65 56.59
CA SER A 84 69.84 -40.66 55.93
C SER A 84 70.10 -40.48 54.43
N THR A 85 71.29 -40.86 53.93
CA THR A 85 71.73 -40.57 52.57
C THR A 85 70.94 -41.30 51.47
N PRO A 86 70.66 -42.62 51.51
CA PRO A 86 69.82 -43.27 50.50
C PRO A 86 68.36 -42.78 50.50
N GLN A 87 67.81 -42.44 51.67
CA GLN A 87 66.45 -41.91 51.77
C GLN A 87 66.36 -40.51 51.14
N LEU A 88 67.24 -39.58 51.54
CA LEU A 88 67.32 -38.25 50.95
C LEU A 88 67.56 -38.31 49.43
N CYS A 89 68.36 -39.25 48.93
CA CYS A 89 68.55 -39.48 47.49
C CYS A 89 67.27 -39.94 46.78
N ASN A 90 66.46 -40.81 47.39
CA ASN A 90 65.16 -41.22 46.82
C ASN A 90 64.17 -40.05 46.79
N GLU A 91 64.09 -39.26 47.86
CA GLU A 91 63.27 -38.04 47.93
C GLU A 91 63.73 -37.00 46.90
N ASN A 92 65.05 -36.80 46.73
CA ASN A 92 65.62 -35.94 45.69
C ASN A 92 65.36 -36.46 44.26
N ARG A 93 65.15 -37.77 44.05
CA ARG A 93 64.73 -38.30 42.76
C ARG A 93 63.25 -37.99 42.51
N VAL A 94 62.37 -38.27 43.47
CA VAL A 94 60.93 -37.98 43.36
C VAL A 94 60.69 -36.48 43.13
N LEU A 95 61.38 -35.60 43.85
CA LEU A 95 61.29 -34.15 43.64
C LEU A 95 61.79 -33.71 42.25
N ARG A 96 62.77 -34.41 41.64
CA ARG A 96 63.17 -34.14 40.24
C ARG A 96 62.11 -34.62 39.25
N GLU A 97 61.53 -35.80 39.46
CA GLU A 97 60.42 -36.31 38.64
C GLU A 97 59.19 -35.41 38.73
N GLU A 98 58.86 -34.91 39.92
CA GLU A 98 57.77 -33.96 40.14
C GLU A 98 58.08 -32.59 39.50
N ASN A 99 59.29 -32.07 39.65
CA ASN A 99 59.69 -30.82 39.00
C ASN A 99 59.64 -30.93 37.46
N GLN A 100 60.03 -32.06 36.89
CA GLN A 100 59.87 -32.37 35.47
C GLN A 100 58.40 -32.46 35.04
N ARG A 101 57.53 -33.09 35.85
CA ARG A 101 56.08 -33.14 35.59
C ARG A 101 55.44 -31.75 35.64
N LEU A 102 55.78 -30.93 36.63
CA LEU A 102 55.32 -29.55 36.76
C LEU A 102 55.82 -28.69 35.59
N GLN A 103 57.06 -28.84 35.16
CA GLN A 103 57.59 -28.12 34.00
C GLN A 103 56.94 -28.56 32.69
N ALA A 104 56.60 -29.86 32.54
CA ALA A 104 55.81 -30.36 31.43
C ALA A 104 54.37 -29.80 31.45
N GLN A 105 53.70 -29.80 32.60
CA GLN A 105 52.36 -29.23 32.78
C GLN A 105 52.33 -27.72 32.48
N LEU A 106 53.32 -26.96 32.95
CA LEU A 106 53.47 -25.54 32.58
C LEU A 106 53.66 -25.38 31.07
N SER A 107 54.49 -26.19 30.43
CA SER A 107 54.70 -26.14 28.97
C SER A 107 53.44 -26.54 28.16
N HIS A 108 52.54 -27.32 28.76
CA HIS A 108 51.23 -27.67 28.20
C HIS A 108 50.27 -26.48 28.34
N ALA A 109 50.10 -25.95 29.56
CA ALA A 109 49.21 -24.82 29.83
C ALA A 109 49.62 -23.55 29.05
N PHE A 110 50.92 -23.28 28.88
CA PHE A 110 51.39 -22.18 28.02
C PHE A 110 51.04 -22.39 26.54
N ARG A 111 51.04 -23.64 26.05
CA ARG A 111 50.66 -23.97 24.67
C ARG A 111 49.15 -23.84 24.47
N GLU A 112 48.36 -24.39 25.39
CA GLU A 112 46.90 -24.26 25.39
C GLU A 112 46.47 -22.80 25.43
N HIS A 113 47.00 -22.01 26.37
CA HIS A 113 46.74 -20.57 26.44
C HIS A 113 47.17 -19.83 25.17
N SER A 114 48.31 -20.18 24.54
CA SER A 114 48.71 -19.57 23.26
C SER A 114 47.65 -19.85 22.19
N GLN A 115 47.27 -21.12 22.03
CA GLN A 115 46.27 -21.56 21.05
C GLN A 115 44.89 -20.94 21.31
N GLU A 116 44.45 -20.86 22.57
CA GLU A 116 43.22 -20.16 22.94
C GLU A 116 43.27 -18.66 22.57
N THR A 117 44.39 -17.97 22.85
CA THR A 117 44.52 -16.56 22.43
C THR A 117 44.59 -16.38 20.92
N GLU A 118 45.07 -17.37 20.16
CA GLU A 118 45.06 -17.37 18.70
C GLU A 118 43.64 -17.59 18.15
N CYS A 119 42.92 -18.61 18.62
CA CYS A 119 41.51 -18.83 18.26
C CYS A 119 40.61 -17.63 18.64
N LEU A 120 40.87 -16.96 19.77
CA LEU A 120 40.15 -15.74 20.15
C LEU A 120 40.48 -14.54 19.25
N ARG A 121 41.71 -14.41 18.75
CA ARG A 121 42.06 -13.40 17.74
C ARG A 121 41.37 -13.67 16.41
N GLU A 122 41.33 -14.93 15.97
CA GLU A 122 40.64 -15.34 14.74
C GLU A 122 39.12 -15.12 14.84
N ALA A 123 38.51 -15.45 15.98
CA ALA A 123 37.11 -15.17 16.27
C ALA A 123 36.80 -13.66 16.27
N LEU A 124 37.71 -12.83 16.79
CA LEU A 124 37.57 -11.37 16.78
C LEU A 124 37.70 -10.80 15.36
N LEU A 125 38.67 -11.28 14.56
CA LEU A 125 38.87 -10.84 13.18
C LEU A 125 37.70 -11.25 12.26
N THR A 126 37.21 -12.48 12.37
CA THR A 126 36.04 -12.96 11.61
C THR A 126 34.75 -12.23 12.02
N SER A 127 34.55 -11.99 13.32
CA SER A 127 33.46 -11.13 13.83
C SER A 127 33.55 -9.72 13.24
N ARG A 128 34.75 -9.13 13.18
CA ARG A 128 34.97 -7.79 12.60
C ARG A 128 34.69 -7.74 11.09
N SER A 129 35.09 -8.76 10.32
CA SER A 129 34.76 -8.85 8.88
C SER A 129 33.23 -8.85 8.70
N ARG A 130 32.54 -9.74 9.42
CA ARG A 130 31.08 -9.86 9.36
C ARG A 130 30.35 -8.58 9.76
N LEU A 131 30.87 -7.82 10.73
CA LEU A 131 30.32 -6.51 11.09
C LEU A 131 30.49 -5.48 9.96
N GLN A 132 31.65 -5.47 9.28
CA GLN A 132 31.89 -4.60 8.14
C GLN A 132 31.02 -4.97 6.92
N GLU A 133 30.82 -6.27 6.65
CA GLU A 133 29.90 -6.77 5.62
C GLU A 133 28.45 -6.32 5.89
N LEU A 134 27.99 -6.44 7.15
CA LEU A 134 26.65 -5.99 7.56
C LEU A 134 26.50 -4.46 7.52
N GLU A 135 27.57 -3.70 7.75
CA GLU A 135 27.55 -2.22 7.64
C GLU A 135 27.42 -1.77 6.18
N VAL A 136 28.13 -2.43 5.24
CA VAL A 136 28.00 -2.19 3.80
C VAL A 136 26.59 -2.55 3.32
N GLU A 137 26.05 -3.70 3.72
CA GLU A 137 24.69 -4.12 3.36
C GLU A 137 23.62 -3.17 3.95
N ARG A 138 23.84 -2.62 5.15
CA ARG A 138 22.96 -1.58 5.72
C ARG A 138 22.92 -0.32 4.87
N GLU A 139 24.08 0.18 4.42
CA GLU A 139 24.13 1.36 3.58
C GLU A 139 23.58 1.09 2.17
N ARG A 140 23.77 -0.12 1.62
CA ARG A 140 23.09 -0.56 0.39
C ARG A 140 21.57 -0.51 0.54
N GLN A 141 21.01 -1.14 1.57
CA GLN A 141 19.55 -1.14 1.83
C GLN A 141 19.01 0.28 2.09
N LYS A 142 19.80 1.16 2.69
CA LYS A 142 19.46 2.57 2.89
C LYS A 142 19.38 3.35 1.57
N VAL A 143 20.28 3.09 0.62
CA VAL A 143 20.24 3.66 -0.74
C VAL A 143 19.05 3.10 -1.52
N GLU A 144 18.84 1.78 -1.51
CA GLU A 144 17.68 1.15 -2.16
C GLU A 144 16.35 1.69 -1.61
N ARG A 145 16.24 1.86 -0.29
CA ARG A 145 15.07 2.49 0.34
C ARG A 145 14.91 3.97 -0.05
N GLN A 146 16.00 4.70 -0.29
CA GLN A 146 15.91 6.08 -0.77
C GLN A 146 15.43 6.13 -2.22
N GLN A 147 15.96 5.29 -3.11
CA GLN A 147 15.49 5.19 -4.50
C GLN A 147 13.99 4.87 -4.56
N LEU A 148 13.54 3.85 -3.82
CA LEU A 148 12.11 3.49 -3.75
C LEU A 148 11.21 4.62 -3.19
N LEU A 149 11.75 5.53 -2.37
CA LEU A 149 11.05 6.73 -1.89
C LEU A 149 11.11 7.92 -2.86
N GLU A 150 11.92 7.86 -3.91
CA GLU A 150 11.96 8.82 -5.00
C GLU A 150 11.07 8.31 -6.15
N ASP A 151 11.18 7.03 -6.53
CA ASP A 151 10.28 6.33 -7.46
C ASP A 151 8.80 6.48 -7.04
N LEU A 152 8.49 6.30 -5.75
CA LEU A 152 7.12 6.42 -5.23
C LEU A 152 6.58 7.87 -5.35
N LYS A 153 7.44 8.89 -5.25
CA LYS A 153 7.02 10.29 -5.48
C LYS A 153 6.78 10.56 -6.94
N GLU A 154 7.64 10.06 -7.83
CA GLU A 154 7.44 10.15 -9.28
C GLU A 154 6.10 9.50 -9.67
N LYS A 155 5.81 8.29 -9.19
CA LYS A 155 4.52 7.63 -9.45
C LYS A 155 3.33 8.35 -8.83
N GLN A 156 3.49 8.99 -7.67
CA GLN A 156 2.43 9.84 -7.12
C GLN A 156 2.19 11.10 -7.97
N GLN A 157 3.23 11.65 -8.61
CA GLN A 157 3.12 12.78 -9.53
C GLN A 157 2.54 12.39 -10.89
N GLU A 158 2.93 11.23 -11.45
CA GLU A 158 2.30 10.64 -12.64
C GLU A 158 0.80 10.43 -12.44
N ILE A 159 0.39 9.89 -11.29
CA ILE A 159 -1.03 9.70 -10.97
C ILE A 159 -1.78 11.03 -11.02
N LEU A 160 -1.26 12.09 -10.38
CA LEU A 160 -1.90 13.41 -10.39
C LEU A 160 -2.02 13.98 -11.82
N HIS A 161 -0.97 13.84 -12.65
CA HIS A 161 -1.02 14.22 -14.07
C HIS A 161 -2.12 13.46 -14.83
N PHE A 162 -2.22 12.15 -14.65
CA PHE A 162 -3.28 11.35 -15.28
C PHE A 162 -4.69 11.70 -14.77
N GLU A 163 -4.83 12.17 -13.51
CA GLU A 163 -6.12 12.67 -13.01
C GLU A 163 -6.50 14.03 -13.63
N GLU A 164 -5.53 14.93 -13.81
CA GLU A 164 -5.73 16.20 -14.54
C GLU A 164 -6.07 15.97 -16.01
N GLU A 165 -5.37 15.06 -16.70
CA GLU A 165 -5.68 14.67 -18.08
C GLU A 165 -7.08 14.05 -18.20
N ARG A 166 -7.45 13.15 -17.26
CA ARG A 166 -8.79 12.54 -17.21
C ARG A 166 -9.89 13.59 -17.05
N LEU A 167 -9.69 14.58 -16.18
CA LEU A 167 -10.63 15.69 -16.00
C LEU A 167 -10.72 16.58 -17.25
N SER A 168 -9.58 16.89 -17.89
CA SER A 168 -9.55 17.64 -19.15
C SER A 168 -10.26 16.91 -20.29
N LEU A 169 -10.11 15.59 -20.37
CA LEU A 169 -10.83 14.74 -21.34
C LEU A 169 -12.33 14.66 -21.03
N GLN A 170 -12.72 14.60 -19.75
CA GLN A 170 -14.12 14.62 -19.32
C GLN A 170 -14.81 15.95 -19.66
N GLU A 171 -14.13 17.09 -19.52
CA GLU A 171 -14.68 18.39 -19.94
C GLU A 171 -14.86 18.45 -21.47
N LYS A 172 -13.86 17.99 -22.23
CA LYS A 172 -13.93 17.89 -23.70
C LYS A 172 -15.07 16.99 -24.16
N ASP A 173 -15.27 15.84 -23.53
CA ASP A 173 -16.39 14.94 -23.85
C ASP A 173 -17.74 15.59 -23.51
N SER A 174 -17.88 16.21 -22.33
CA SER A 174 -19.10 16.95 -21.94
C SER A 174 -19.45 18.07 -22.95
N ARG A 175 -18.43 18.79 -23.42
CA ARG A 175 -18.53 19.84 -24.45
C ARG A 175 -18.94 19.26 -25.82
N LEU A 176 -18.43 18.09 -26.19
CA LEU A 176 -18.82 17.37 -27.42
C LEU A 176 -20.24 16.80 -27.31
N GLN A 177 -20.65 16.26 -26.17
CA GLN A 177 -22.02 15.81 -25.90
C GLN A 177 -23.02 16.96 -26.06
N HIS A 178 -22.73 18.16 -25.52
CA HIS A 178 -23.58 19.33 -25.72
C HIS A 178 -23.71 19.72 -27.20
N LYS A 179 -22.59 19.72 -27.93
CA LYS A 179 -22.59 20.00 -29.38
C LYS A 179 -23.35 18.95 -30.20
N LEU A 180 -23.30 17.67 -29.81
CA LEU A 180 -24.09 16.60 -30.42
C LEU A 180 -25.59 16.80 -30.17
N ALA A 181 -26.00 17.15 -28.95
CA ALA A 181 -27.39 17.46 -28.63
C ALA A 181 -27.92 18.66 -29.43
N LEU A 182 -27.13 19.72 -29.57
CA LEU A 182 -27.48 20.89 -30.40
C LEU A 182 -27.64 20.51 -31.89
N LEU A 183 -26.74 19.69 -32.44
CA LEU A 183 -26.84 19.21 -33.82
C LEU A 183 -28.03 18.28 -34.03
N GLN A 184 -28.37 17.44 -33.03
CA GLN A 184 -29.57 16.61 -33.07
C GLN A 184 -30.84 17.47 -33.10
N HIS A 185 -30.95 18.47 -32.22
CA HIS A 185 -32.08 19.42 -32.22
C HIS A 185 -32.25 20.10 -33.59
N GLN A 186 -31.15 20.56 -34.21
CA GLN A 186 -31.20 21.15 -35.55
C GLN A 186 -31.63 20.17 -36.65
N CYS A 187 -31.41 18.86 -36.49
CA CYS A 187 -31.91 17.83 -37.40
C CYS A 187 -33.42 17.58 -37.18
N GLU A 188 -33.87 17.56 -35.94
CA GLU A 188 -35.28 17.42 -35.56
C GLU A 188 -36.10 18.63 -36.05
N GLU A 189 -35.62 19.86 -35.85
CA GLU A 189 -36.21 21.09 -36.40
C GLU A 189 -36.33 21.05 -37.93
N LYS A 190 -35.28 20.63 -38.63
CA LYS A 190 -35.30 20.48 -40.11
C LYS A 190 -36.29 19.41 -40.54
N GLN A 191 -36.40 18.30 -39.82
CA GLN A 191 -37.36 17.24 -40.14
C GLN A 191 -38.81 17.70 -39.94
N GLN A 192 -39.09 18.48 -38.89
CA GLN A 192 -40.39 19.13 -38.69
C GLN A 192 -40.69 20.16 -39.80
N LEU A 193 -39.70 20.96 -40.20
CA LEU A 193 -39.83 21.91 -41.32
C LEU A 193 -40.17 21.20 -42.64
N PHE A 194 -39.51 20.06 -42.94
CA PHE A 194 -39.83 19.25 -44.12
C PHE A 194 -41.24 18.67 -44.08
N GLN A 195 -41.71 18.16 -42.93
CA GLN A 195 -43.09 17.67 -42.77
C GLN A 195 -44.13 18.80 -42.93
N SER A 196 -43.83 19.98 -42.40
CA SER A 196 -44.64 21.20 -42.59
C SER A 196 -44.72 21.62 -44.06
N LEU A 197 -43.57 21.65 -44.75
CA LEU A 197 -43.52 22.00 -46.18
C LEU A 197 -44.24 20.95 -47.05
N GLN A 198 -44.13 19.66 -46.70
CA GLN A 198 -44.82 18.58 -47.41
C GLN A 198 -46.34 18.69 -47.26
N SER A 199 -46.85 18.99 -46.07
CA SER A 199 -48.30 19.19 -45.87
C SER A 199 -48.82 20.47 -46.55
N GLU A 200 -48.02 21.55 -46.56
CA GLU A 200 -48.35 22.76 -47.32
C GLU A 200 -48.36 22.52 -48.85
N LEU A 201 -47.39 21.76 -49.40
CA LEU A 201 -47.40 21.33 -50.80
C LEU A 201 -48.64 20.48 -51.13
N GLN A 202 -49.01 19.54 -50.26
CA GLN A 202 -50.22 18.72 -50.42
C GLN A 202 -51.51 19.57 -50.40
N ILE A 203 -51.53 20.67 -49.63
CA ILE A 203 -52.63 21.65 -49.64
C ILE A 203 -52.66 22.43 -50.97
N TYR A 204 -51.52 22.89 -51.51
CA TYR A 204 -51.51 23.52 -52.84
C TYR A 204 -51.91 22.54 -53.96
N GLU A 205 -51.47 21.28 -53.91
CA GLU A 205 -51.85 20.25 -54.89
C GLU A 205 -53.36 19.93 -54.85
N THR A 206 -53.96 19.87 -53.65
CA THR A 206 -55.41 19.63 -53.54
C THR A 206 -56.24 20.85 -53.95
N LEU A 207 -55.75 22.08 -53.73
CA LEU A 207 -56.44 23.32 -54.14
C LEU A 207 -56.29 23.68 -55.63
N TYR A 208 -55.13 23.41 -56.25
CA TYR A 208 -54.83 23.82 -57.64
C TYR A 208 -54.51 22.67 -58.60
N GLY A 209 -54.04 21.52 -58.10
CA GLY A 209 -53.63 20.36 -58.92
C GLY A 209 -54.80 19.54 -59.49
N ASN A 210 -56.00 19.68 -58.93
CA ASN A 210 -57.22 18.95 -59.34
C ASN A 210 -57.79 19.32 -60.74
N SER A 211 -57.00 20.01 -61.58
CA SER A 211 -57.39 20.45 -62.93
C SER A 211 -57.15 19.41 -64.04
N LYS A 212 -56.48 18.26 -63.78
CA LYS A 212 -55.97 17.37 -64.85
C LYS A 212 -56.32 15.88 -64.79
N LYS A 213 -57.18 15.41 -63.87
CA LYS A 213 -57.75 14.05 -63.93
C LYS A 213 -59.23 14.06 -63.56
N GLY A 214 -60.10 13.61 -64.47
CA GLY A 214 -61.49 13.25 -64.14
C GLY A 214 -62.64 14.10 -64.72
N LEU A 215 -62.44 14.95 -65.75
CA LEU A 215 -63.56 15.73 -66.32
C LEU A 215 -64.53 14.89 -67.19
N LYS A 216 -65.37 14.11 -66.54
CA LYS A 216 -66.64 13.54 -67.03
C LYS A 216 -67.69 13.70 -65.92
N ALA A 217 -68.96 13.82 -66.31
CA ALA A 217 -70.10 14.09 -65.41
C ALA A 217 -70.09 15.47 -64.72
N TYR A 218 -70.40 16.50 -65.52
CA TYR A 218 -71.57 17.37 -65.30
C TYR A 218 -72.26 17.27 -63.92
N THR A 219 -71.95 18.21 -63.01
CA THR A 219 -72.91 18.97 -62.14
C THR A 219 -72.12 19.91 -61.23
N TRP A 220 -71.98 21.18 -61.63
CA TRP A 220 -71.60 22.31 -60.76
C TRP A 220 -72.29 23.60 -61.24
N ASP A 221 -73.63 23.52 -61.34
CA ASP A 221 -74.50 24.69 -61.56
C ASP A 221 -75.46 24.83 -60.38
N ALA A 222 -74.89 25.21 -59.25
CA ALA A 222 -75.57 25.65 -58.04
C ALA A 222 -74.57 26.45 -57.18
N CYS A 223 -75.03 27.52 -56.53
CA CYS A 223 -74.25 28.37 -55.62
C CYS A 223 -73.06 29.13 -56.26
N HIS A 224 -73.36 30.12 -57.09
CA HIS A 224 -72.45 31.23 -57.33
C HIS A 224 -72.13 32.00 -56.02
N GLN A 225 -70.89 32.51 -55.95
CA GLN A 225 -70.48 33.72 -55.21
C GLN A 225 -70.75 33.80 -53.69
N VAL A 226 -69.75 33.34 -52.92
CA VAL A 226 -69.36 33.95 -51.63
C VAL A 226 -67.84 34.19 -51.69
N PRO A 227 -67.29 35.36 -51.29
CA PRO A 227 -65.89 35.73 -51.50
C PRO A 227 -64.87 35.03 -50.57
N LEU A 228 -65.15 33.78 -50.17
CA LEU A 228 -64.29 32.98 -49.29
C LEU A 228 -62.88 32.74 -49.85
N SER A 229 -62.67 32.84 -51.16
CA SER A 229 -61.33 32.79 -51.76
C SER A 229 -60.48 34.02 -51.40
N SER A 230 -61.10 35.19 -51.25
CA SER A 230 -60.43 36.41 -50.80
C SER A 230 -60.02 36.26 -49.34
N ASP A 231 -60.96 35.91 -48.46
CA ASP A 231 -60.70 35.78 -47.02
C ASP A 231 -59.70 34.65 -46.72
N LEU A 232 -59.79 33.52 -47.41
CA LEU A 232 -58.80 32.44 -47.29
C LEU A 232 -57.43 32.87 -47.83
N SER A 233 -57.36 33.65 -48.92
CA SER A 233 -56.09 34.19 -49.41
C SER A 233 -55.45 35.18 -48.42
N HIS A 234 -56.29 35.94 -47.70
CA HIS A 234 -55.87 36.89 -46.68
C HIS A 234 -55.36 36.15 -45.43
N LEU A 235 -56.11 35.15 -44.95
CA LEU A 235 -55.70 34.28 -43.84
C LEU A 235 -54.40 33.53 -44.15
N VAL A 236 -54.25 33.00 -45.37
CA VAL A 236 -53.01 32.32 -45.77
C VAL A 236 -51.84 33.31 -45.93
N ALA A 237 -52.09 34.55 -46.38
CA ALA A 237 -51.07 35.61 -46.38
C ALA A 237 -50.65 36.01 -44.96
N GLU A 238 -51.60 36.10 -44.03
CA GLU A 238 -51.38 36.41 -42.62
C GLU A 238 -50.65 35.28 -41.89
N ILE A 239 -50.99 34.02 -42.15
CA ILE A 239 -50.23 32.83 -41.68
C ILE A 239 -48.79 32.84 -42.21
N ARG A 240 -48.54 33.22 -43.48
CA ARG A 240 -47.18 33.38 -44.00
C ARG A 240 -46.44 34.56 -43.32
N ALA A 241 -47.11 35.67 -43.06
CA ALA A 241 -46.52 36.82 -42.37
C ALA A 241 -46.15 36.47 -40.92
N LEU A 242 -47.03 35.78 -40.19
CA LEU A 242 -46.79 35.29 -38.83
C LEU A 242 -45.68 34.22 -38.80
N ARG A 243 -45.59 33.32 -39.80
CA ARG A 243 -44.44 32.43 -39.95
C ARG A 243 -43.14 33.20 -40.14
N GLY A 244 -43.09 34.19 -41.05
CA GLY A 244 -41.88 35.01 -41.25
C GLY A 244 -41.46 35.78 -39.99
N GLN A 245 -42.41 36.26 -39.19
CA GLN A 245 -42.11 36.86 -37.88
C GLN A 245 -41.60 35.84 -36.86
N LEU A 246 -42.18 34.63 -36.82
CA LEU A 246 -41.74 33.55 -35.94
C LEU A 246 -40.34 33.04 -36.32
N GLU A 247 -40.07 32.83 -37.61
CA GLU A 247 -38.75 32.47 -38.13
C GLU A 247 -37.70 33.53 -37.77
N HIS A 248 -38.01 34.82 -37.96
CA HIS A 248 -37.12 35.91 -37.56
C HIS A 248 -36.89 35.93 -36.03
N SER A 249 -37.94 35.72 -35.22
CA SER A 249 -37.85 35.63 -33.76
C SER A 249 -36.99 34.45 -33.30
N ILE A 250 -37.16 33.27 -33.91
CA ILE A 250 -36.33 32.07 -33.65
C ILE A 250 -34.87 32.34 -34.04
N GLN A 251 -34.65 32.98 -35.19
CA GLN A 251 -33.30 33.30 -35.67
C GLN A 251 -32.58 34.29 -34.73
N VAL A 252 -33.28 35.32 -34.25
CA VAL A 252 -32.78 36.25 -33.22
C VAL A 252 -32.55 35.53 -31.87
N ASN A 253 -33.45 34.63 -31.46
CA ASN A 253 -33.28 33.84 -30.23
C ASN A 253 -32.05 32.92 -30.31
N ASN A 254 -31.81 32.30 -31.47
CA ASN A 254 -30.64 31.46 -31.72
C ASN A 254 -29.33 32.27 -31.78
N CYS A 255 -29.34 33.48 -32.36
CA CYS A 255 -28.20 34.40 -32.26
C CYS A 255 -27.90 34.78 -30.79
N LEU A 256 -28.92 35.09 -29.99
CA LEU A 256 -28.76 35.39 -28.56
C LEU A 256 -28.24 34.18 -27.77
N ARG A 257 -28.73 32.97 -28.04
CA ARG A 257 -28.23 31.72 -27.44
C ARG A 257 -26.76 31.50 -27.75
N LEU A 258 -26.35 31.60 -29.01
CA LEU A 258 -24.96 31.45 -29.44
C LEU A 258 -24.04 32.52 -28.80
N GLN A 259 -24.56 33.74 -28.62
CA GLN A 259 -23.83 34.84 -27.98
C GLN A 259 -23.67 34.64 -26.46
N LEU A 260 -24.66 34.04 -25.78
CA LEU A 260 -24.57 33.62 -24.38
C LEU A 260 -23.62 32.42 -24.21
N GLU A 261 -23.68 31.44 -25.11
CA GLU A 261 -22.76 30.29 -25.15
C GLU A 261 -21.30 30.74 -25.27
N GLN A 262 -21.02 31.71 -26.16
CA GLN A 262 -19.69 32.34 -26.29
C GLN A 262 -19.25 33.13 -25.05
N GLN A 263 -20.17 33.74 -24.29
CA GLN A 263 -19.83 34.43 -23.04
C GLN A 263 -19.50 33.44 -21.92
N LEU A 264 -20.14 32.27 -21.88
CA LEU A 264 -19.83 31.20 -20.93
C LEU A 264 -18.50 30.53 -21.26
N ASP A 265 -18.23 30.20 -22.53
CA ASP A 265 -16.96 29.60 -22.95
C ASP A 265 -15.77 30.59 -22.82
N GLY A 266 -16.04 31.89 -22.91
CA GLY A 266 -15.07 32.94 -22.61
C GLY A 266 -14.66 33.04 -21.13
N GLY A 267 -15.37 32.38 -20.21
CA GLY A 267 -15.18 32.50 -18.75
C GLY A 267 -13.85 31.95 -18.23
N ALA A 268 -13.24 30.98 -18.91
CA ALA A 268 -11.99 30.35 -18.49
C ALA A 268 -10.71 31.08 -18.96
N SER A 269 -10.83 32.02 -19.91
CA SER A 269 -9.71 32.42 -20.79
C SER A 269 -9.27 33.90 -20.65
N LYS A 270 -9.42 34.52 -19.47
CA LYS A 270 -9.05 35.95 -19.24
C LYS A 270 -8.30 36.21 -17.93
N THR A 271 -7.15 35.56 -17.77
CA THR A 271 -6.14 35.85 -16.72
C THR A 271 -4.79 36.27 -17.30
N SER A 272 -4.78 37.08 -18.36
CA SER A 272 -3.58 37.87 -18.73
C SER A 272 -3.90 39.11 -19.57
N LEU A 273 -2.92 40.02 -19.63
CA LEU A 273 -2.79 41.22 -20.47
C LEU A 273 -3.59 42.48 -20.10
N SER A 274 -2.83 43.50 -19.71
CA SER A 274 -3.22 44.88 -19.39
C SER A 274 -3.61 45.69 -20.65
N PRO A 275 -4.26 46.87 -20.52
CA PRO A 275 -4.97 47.50 -21.63
C PRO A 275 -4.08 48.37 -22.56
N SER A 276 -4.54 48.55 -23.80
CA SER A 276 -4.07 49.59 -24.73
C SER A 276 -5.26 50.25 -25.44
N THR A 277 -5.21 51.57 -25.66
CA THR A 277 -6.38 52.38 -26.05
C THR A 277 -6.04 53.40 -27.16
N VAL A 278 -6.45 53.11 -28.40
CA VAL A 278 -6.42 53.96 -29.61
C VAL A 278 -7.53 53.38 -30.53
N ASN A 279 -8.73 53.94 -30.80
CA ASN A 279 -9.19 55.31 -31.08
C ASN A 279 -8.60 55.83 -32.43
N GLN A 280 -9.29 56.17 -33.52
CA GLN A 280 -10.65 56.64 -33.86
C GLN A 280 -11.01 56.11 -35.30
N LYS A 281 -12.16 56.33 -35.97
CA LYS A 281 -13.02 57.53 -36.12
C LYS A 281 -14.45 57.20 -36.58
N PHE A 282 -15.42 57.89 -35.96
CA PHE A 282 -16.59 58.46 -36.64
C PHE A 282 -16.53 59.99 -36.45
N PRO A 283 -17.05 60.81 -37.38
CA PRO A 283 -17.06 62.26 -37.21
C PRO A 283 -18.10 62.71 -36.17
N THR A 284 -17.70 63.65 -35.32
CA THR A 284 -18.45 64.20 -34.19
C THR A 284 -19.51 65.23 -34.59
N ASN A 285 -20.55 65.38 -33.76
CA ASN A 285 -21.16 66.69 -33.49
C ASN A 285 -21.51 66.83 -31.98
N THR A 286 -20.60 67.48 -31.25
CA THR A 286 -20.84 68.41 -30.13
C THR A 286 -21.74 68.00 -28.94
N ASP A 287 -21.07 67.51 -27.88
CA ASP A 287 -21.45 67.56 -26.44
C ASP A 287 -21.29 69.04 -25.90
N PRO A 288 -21.61 69.46 -24.64
CA PRO A 288 -21.87 68.67 -23.43
C PRO A 288 -23.01 69.12 -22.47
N GLY A 289 -23.37 68.26 -21.50
CA GLY A 289 -24.37 68.61 -20.47
C GLY A 289 -24.69 67.57 -19.37
N ASN A 290 -23.69 67.17 -18.57
CA ASN A 290 -23.77 66.38 -17.31
C ASN A 290 -25.17 66.02 -16.73
N LYS A 291 -25.39 64.72 -16.47
CA LYS A 291 -26.27 64.23 -15.39
C LYS A 291 -25.59 63.14 -14.56
N GLN A 292 -25.65 63.30 -13.25
CA GLN A 292 -25.06 62.41 -12.24
C GLN A 292 -26.19 61.78 -11.42
N LEU A 293 -26.36 60.44 -11.48
CA LEU A 293 -27.12 59.62 -10.51
C LEU A 293 -27.19 58.16 -10.98
N LEU A 294 -26.72 57.19 -10.18
CA LEU A 294 -27.53 56.03 -9.77
C LEU A 294 -26.94 55.23 -8.58
N PHE A 295 -27.41 55.59 -7.38
CA PHE A 295 -27.73 54.73 -6.23
C PHE A 295 -26.73 53.71 -5.64
N GLN A 296 -27.18 53.14 -4.51
CA GLN A 296 -26.40 52.57 -3.40
C GLN A 296 -27.20 51.38 -2.80
N ASP A 297 -26.52 50.57 -1.98
CA ASP A 297 -27.07 49.60 -1.00
C ASP A 297 -27.92 48.41 -1.49
N SER A 298 -27.52 47.21 -1.07
CA SER A 298 -28.36 46.32 -0.24
C SER A 298 -27.57 45.12 0.30
N VAL A 299 -27.89 44.67 1.51
CA VAL A 299 -27.25 43.52 2.20
C VAL A 299 -28.33 42.73 2.96
N ALA A 300 -28.06 41.43 3.17
CA ALA A 300 -28.67 40.49 4.13
C ALA A 300 -29.86 39.59 3.69
N SER A 301 -29.52 38.31 3.49
CA SER A 301 -30.25 37.11 3.98
C SER A 301 -31.62 36.73 3.37
N PRO A 302 -32.13 35.49 3.61
CA PRO A 302 -31.52 34.30 4.24
C PRO A 302 -31.40 33.07 3.31
N PRO A 303 -30.71 31.98 3.72
CA PRO A 303 -30.63 30.75 2.93
C PRO A 303 -31.90 29.88 3.02
N VAL A 304 -32.30 29.29 1.89
CA VAL A 304 -33.28 28.20 1.83
C VAL A 304 -32.60 26.88 2.20
N ARG A 305 -33.28 25.99 2.93
CA ARG A 305 -32.77 24.64 3.23
C ARG A 305 -33.18 23.67 2.14
N ASP A 306 -32.25 22.85 1.67
CA ASP A 306 -32.61 21.61 0.98
C ASP A 306 -33.29 20.65 1.95
N VAL A 307 -34.46 20.16 1.53
CA VAL A 307 -35.21 19.12 2.26
C VAL A 307 -34.66 17.76 1.86
N GLY A 308 -34.27 16.95 2.85
CA GLY A 308 -33.66 15.65 2.59
C GLY A 308 -34.61 14.69 1.85
N MET A 309 -34.20 14.26 0.65
CA MET A 309 -34.92 13.24 -0.11
C MET A 309 -34.59 11.82 0.38
N ASN A 310 -35.30 11.39 1.42
CA ASN A 310 -35.49 9.97 1.67
C ASN A 310 -36.43 9.40 0.59
N SER A 311 -35.89 8.66 -0.38
CA SER A 311 -36.68 7.97 -1.40
C SER A 311 -36.67 6.44 -1.18
N PRO A 312 -37.77 5.72 -1.46
CA PRO A 312 -38.13 4.58 -0.61
C PRO A 312 -37.76 3.20 -1.16
N ILE A 313 -37.85 2.22 -0.26
CA ILE A 313 -37.88 0.79 -0.57
C ILE A 313 -39.00 0.47 -1.58
N LEU A 314 -38.65 -0.18 -2.69
CA LEU A 314 -39.60 -0.86 -3.58
C LEU A 314 -39.55 -2.37 -3.31
N VAL A 315 -40.48 -2.84 -2.48
CA VAL A 315 -40.88 -4.25 -2.36
C VAL A 315 -42.15 -4.44 -3.19
N PHE A 316 -42.24 -5.54 -3.96
CA PHE A 316 -43.43 -6.36 -4.27
C PHE A 316 -43.04 -7.43 -5.33
N PRO A 317 -43.76 -8.56 -5.46
CA PRO A 317 -44.05 -9.52 -4.39
C PRO A 317 -43.69 -10.96 -4.80
N SER A 318 -43.11 -11.76 -3.90
CA SER A 318 -42.81 -13.18 -4.17
C SER A 318 -43.83 -14.11 -3.49
N SER A 319 -44.65 -14.77 -4.30
CA SER A 319 -45.67 -15.72 -3.83
C SER A 319 -45.06 -16.98 -3.18
N SER A 320 -45.66 -17.45 -2.09
CA SER A 320 -45.47 -18.81 -1.59
C SER A 320 -46.00 -19.85 -2.59
N PRO A 321 -45.45 -21.08 -2.56
CA PRO A 321 -46.34 -22.16 -2.16
C PRO A 321 -45.76 -23.16 -1.14
N THR A 322 -46.69 -23.57 -0.28
CA THR A 322 -46.87 -24.79 0.51
C THR A 322 -45.80 -25.90 0.54
N ALA A 323 -45.52 -26.30 1.78
CA ALA A 323 -44.78 -27.46 2.27
C ALA A 323 -45.00 -28.83 1.58
N HIS A 324 -43.88 -29.54 1.39
CA HIS A 324 -43.63 -30.95 1.74
C HIS A 324 -42.15 -31.04 2.23
N GLY A 325 -41.69 -31.99 3.03
CA GLY A 325 -42.33 -33.16 3.63
C GLY A 325 -41.35 -34.35 3.62
N SER A 326 -41.05 -34.93 4.79
CA SER A 326 -40.01 -35.96 5.04
C SER A 326 -38.56 -35.44 4.87
N GLU A 327 -37.58 -35.67 5.74
CA GLU A 327 -37.23 -36.78 6.67
C GLU A 327 -36.37 -37.91 6.08
N THR A 328 -35.43 -38.34 6.91
CA THR A 328 -34.29 -39.24 6.71
C THR A 328 -34.58 -40.60 6.07
N THR A 329 -33.61 -41.12 5.32
CA THR A 329 -33.21 -42.56 5.39
C THR A 329 -31.81 -42.80 4.82
N THR A 330 -31.06 -43.72 5.44
CA THR A 330 -29.84 -44.34 4.91
C THR A 330 -30.18 -45.52 3.99
N PHE A 331 -29.32 -45.88 3.04
CA PHE A 331 -28.59 -47.17 3.02
C PHE A 331 -27.71 -47.38 1.77
N ASN A 332 -26.75 -48.31 1.91
CA ASN A 332 -25.64 -48.62 1.00
C ASN A 332 -26.07 -49.54 -0.18
N ARG A 333 -25.21 -49.66 -1.22
CA ARG A 333 -24.82 -50.90 -1.99
C ARG A 333 -24.30 -50.53 -3.40
N THR A 334 -22.99 -50.55 -3.72
CA THR A 334 -22.05 -51.66 -4.05
C THR A 334 -21.75 -51.75 -5.56
N ASN A 335 -20.54 -52.17 -5.92
CA ASN A 335 -19.97 -52.24 -7.28
C ASN A 335 -20.54 -53.40 -8.13
N GLU A 336 -20.31 -53.39 -9.46
CA GLU A 336 -19.46 -54.38 -10.18
C GLU A 336 -19.23 -54.06 -11.68
N LEU A 337 -18.56 -54.98 -12.40
CA LEU A 337 -17.91 -54.91 -13.74
C LEU A 337 -18.86 -54.70 -14.94
N GLY A 338 -18.44 -54.41 -16.19
CA GLY A 338 -17.11 -54.15 -16.80
C GLY A 338 -17.09 -54.42 -18.34
N LEU A 339 -15.92 -54.29 -19.00
CA LEU A 339 -15.61 -54.61 -20.43
C LEU A 339 -16.20 -53.67 -21.52
N ASP A 340 -15.58 -53.40 -22.68
CA ASP A 340 -14.18 -53.44 -23.18
C ASP A 340 -14.04 -52.63 -24.51
N ALA A 341 -12.82 -52.53 -25.09
CA ALA A 341 -12.38 -52.04 -26.42
C ALA A 341 -11.70 -50.66 -26.53
N SER A 342 -10.77 -50.56 -27.49
CA SER A 342 -9.72 -49.51 -27.70
C SER A 342 -9.92 -48.71 -29.01
N PRO A 343 -9.09 -47.70 -29.43
CA PRO A 343 -7.75 -47.35 -28.93
C PRO A 343 -7.43 -45.85 -28.65
N VAL A 344 -6.58 -45.67 -27.64
CA VAL A 344 -5.52 -44.65 -27.43
C VAL A 344 -5.46 -43.41 -28.35
N MET A 345 -5.79 -42.24 -27.80
CA MET A 345 -4.84 -41.11 -27.79
C MET A 345 -4.98 -40.24 -26.53
N LYS A 346 -3.88 -40.18 -25.75
CA LYS A 346 -3.54 -39.20 -24.69
C LYS A 346 -4.68 -38.60 -23.85
N ILE A 347 -5.06 -39.34 -22.81
CA ILE A 347 -5.77 -38.78 -21.64
C ILE A 347 -4.78 -37.86 -20.88
N PRO A 348 -5.11 -36.59 -20.57
CA PRO A 348 -4.29 -35.76 -19.67
C PRO A 348 -4.32 -36.33 -18.24
N PRO A 349 -3.25 -36.17 -17.43
CA PRO A 349 -3.11 -36.90 -16.18
C PRO A 349 -4.29 -36.66 -15.23
N LYS A 350 -4.92 -37.76 -14.79
CA LYS A 350 -5.86 -37.75 -13.67
C LYS A 350 -5.12 -37.18 -12.45
N LEU A 351 -5.57 -36.02 -11.98
CA LEU A 351 -5.25 -35.54 -10.63
C LEU A 351 -6.09 -36.32 -9.63
N GLU A 352 -5.67 -37.55 -9.41
CA GLU A 352 -6.19 -38.43 -8.36
C GLU A 352 -5.57 -38.00 -7.04
N GLY A 353 -6.30 -37.13 -6.34
CA GLY A 353 -5.92 -36.58 -5.03
C GLY A 353 -7.13 -36.50 -4.13
N ASP A 354 -7.35 -37.54 -3.34
CA ASP A 354 -8.24 -37.50 -2.17
C ASP A 354 -7.55 -36.71 -1.04
N ALA A 355 -7.37 -35.41 -1.28
CA ALA A 355 -6.74 -34.49 -0.36
C ALA A 355 -7.73 -34.13 0.74
N THR A 356 -7.76 -34.96 1.79
CA THR A 356 -8.09 -34.46 3.11
C THR A 356 -7.04 -33.41 3.50
N ASP A 357 -7.52 -32.21 3.86
CA ASP A 357 -6.75 -30.97 4.07
C ASP A 357 -6.26 -30.21 2.79
N GLY A 358 -6.21 -28.87 2.91
CA GLY A 358 -5.42 -27.94 2.09
C GLY A 358 -5.79 -27.65 0.63
N SER A 359 -6.42 -28.56 -0.13
CA SER A 359 -6.50 -28.40 -1.59
C SER A 359 -7.48 -27.32 -2.07
N PHE A 360 -6.93 -26.21 -2.58
CA PHE A 360 -7.68 -25.08 -3.15
C PHE A 360 -8.36 -25.41 -4.50
N ALA A 361 -7.87 -26.46 -5.19
CA ALA A 361 -8.34 -26.89 -6.50
C ALA A 361 -9.62 -27.73 -6.38
N ASN A 362 -10.71 -27.26 -6.98
CA ASN A 362 -12.03 -27.89 -6.88
C ASN A 362 -12.72 -27.90 -8.25
N LYS A 363 -13.07 -29.10 -8.75
CA LYS A 363 -13.79 -29.30 -10.03
C LYS A 363 -15.13 -28.54 -10.14
N HIS A 364 -15.78 -28.24 -9.01
CA HIS A 364 -17.00 -27.45 -8.89
C HIS A 364 -16.75 -26.02 -8.39
N GLY A 365 -15.48 -25.58 -8.31
CA GLY A 365 -15.10 -24.23 -7.95
C GLY A 365 -15.68 -23.19 -8.91
N ARG A 366 -16.25 -22.11 -8.37
CA ARG A 366 -16.84 -21.00 -9.16
C ARG A 366 -15.82 -20.05 -9.76
N HIS A 367 -14.54 -20.21 -9.41
CA HIS A 367 -13.45 -19.34 -9.85
C HIS A 367 -12.42 -20.16 -10.63
N VAL A 368 -11.60 -19.48 -11.42
CA VAL A 368 -10.64 -20.09 -12.35
C VAL A 368 -9.32 -19.33 -12.22
N ILE A 369 -8.21 -20.06 -12.10
CA ILE A 369 -6.85 -19.53 -11.95
C ILE A 369 -5.97 -20.10 -13.07
N GLY A 370 -5.12 -19.26 -13.66
CA GLY A 370 -4.08 -19.60 -14.63
C GLY A 370 -3.09 -18.45 -14.72
N HIS A 371 -2.07 -18.53 -15.58
CA HIS A 371 -1.15 -17.40 -15.76
C HIS A 371 -1.84 -16.24 -16.49
N ILE A 372 -1.38 -15.02 -16.23
CA ILE A 372 -1.91 -13.82 -16.90
C ILE A 372 -1.62 -13.86 -18.41
N ASP A 373 -0.51 -14.49 -18.80
CA ASP A 373 -0.10 -14.67 -20.19
C ASP A 373 -1.04 -15.65 -20.92
N ASP A 374 -1.35 -16.80 -20.31
CA ASP A 374 -2.35 -17.76 -20.82
C ASP A 374 -3.72 -17.08 -21.00
N TYR A 375 -4.12 -16.22 -20.05
CA TYR A 375 -5.36 -15.44 -20.13
C TYR A 375 -5.32 -14.42 -21.25
N SER A 376 -4.18 -13.74 -21.46
CA SER A 376 -4.00 -12.79 -22.56
C SER A 376 -4.10 -13.49 -23.92
N ALA A 377 -3.47 -14.65 -24.07
CA ALA A 377 -3.52 -15.47 -25.27
C ALA A 377 -4.95 -15.99 -25.52
N LEU A 378 -5.62 -16.55 -24.50
CA LEU A 378 -6.99 -17.03 -24.61
C LEU A 378 -7.96 -15.90 -25.00
N ARG A 379 -7.78 -14.70 -24.43
CA ARG A 379 -8.54 -13.50 -24.76
C ARG A 379 -8.30 -13.02 -26.20
N GLN A 380 -7.06 -13.09 -26.69
CA GLN A 380 -6.74 -12.82 -28.10
C GLN A 380 -7.40 -13.85 -29.03
N GLN A 381 -7.24 -15.14 -28.75
CA GLN A 381 -7.80 -16.25 -29.52
C GLN A 381 -9.33 -16.14 -29.68
N ILE A 382 -10.04 -15.89 -28.58
CA ILE A 382 -11.50 -15.64 -28.59
C ILE A 382 -11.84 -14.34 -29.34
N GLY A 383 -11.00 -13.30 -29.24
CA GLY A 383 -11.16 -12.04 -29.95
C GLY A 383 -11.05 -12.18 -31.47
N GLU A 384 -10.02 -12.85 -31.96
CA GLU A 384 -9.80 -13.17 -33.38
C GLU A 384 -10.90 -14.09 -33.91
N GLY A 385 -11.25 -15.16 -33.17
CA GLY A 385 -12.37 -16.03 -33.51
C GLY A 385 -13.68 -15.27 -33.67
N ARG A 386 -13.96 -14.28 -32.80
CA ARG A 386 -15.15 -13.41 -32.91
C ARG A 386 -15.12 -12.50 -34.14
N LEU A 387 -13.95 -12.03 -34.58
CA LEU A 387 -13.81 -11.29 -35.85
C LEU A 387 -14.05 -12.21 -37.05
N LEU A 388 -13.56 -13.44 -36.98
CA LEU A 388 -13.69 -14.42 -38.06
C LEU A 388 -15.14 -14.93 -38.22
N VAL A 389 -15.87 -15.13 -37.11
CA VAL A 389 -17.32 -15.36 -37.11
C VAL A 389 -18.08 -14.20 -37.77
N LYS A 390 -17.68 -12.93 -37.53
CA LYS A 390 -18.28 -11.79 -38.23
C LYS A 390 -18.02 -11.85 -39.74
N LYS A 391 -16.79 -12.19 -40.16
CA LYS A 391 -16.42 -12.33 -41.59
C LYS A 391 -17.25 -13.42 -42.28
N ILE A 392 -17.34 -14.60 -41.66
CA ILE A 392 -18.21 -15.71 -42.10
C ILE A 392 -19.66 -15.25 -42.25
N ALA A 393 -20.20 -14.55 -41.24
CA ALA A 393 -21.57 -14.05 -41.26
C ALA A 393 -21.82 -12.96 -42.32
N SER A 394 -20.85 -12.09 -42.62
CA SER A 394 -20.98 -11.14 -43.74
C SER A 394 -20.91 -11.83 -45.10
N LEU A 395 -20.03 -12.83 -45.25
CA LEU A 395 -19.85 -13.57 -46.50
C LEU A 395 -21.09 -14.41 -46.83
N MET A 396 -21.61 -15.17 -45.85
CA MET A 396 -22.89 -15.89 -45.97
C MET A 396 -24.06 -14.96 -46.28
N ARG A 397 -24.13 -13.78 -45.64
CA ARG A 397 -25.19 -12.79 -45.95
C ARG A 397 -25.09 -12.27 -47.38
N SER A 398 -23.88 -12.09 -47.90
CA SER A 398 -23.66 -11.74 -49.30
C SER A 398 -24.21 -12.82 -50.24
N THR A 399 -23.94 -14.10 -49.94
CA THR A 399 -24.44 -15.24 -50.73
C THR A 399 -25.97 -15.40 -50.64
N CYS A 400 -26.58 -15.11 -49.49
CA CYS A 400 -28.03 -15.26 -49.26
C CYS A 400 -28.90 -14.12 -49.83
N ASN A 401 -28.32 -13.05 -50.37
CA ASN A 401 -29.05 -11.85 -50.79
C ASN A 401 -29.69 -11.94 -52.21
N PHE A 402 -29.89 -13.15 -52.77
CA PHE A 402 -30.48 -13.35 -54.10
C PHE A 402 -31.89 -13.98 -54.07
N PRO A 403 -32.97 -13.17 -54.09
CA PRO A 403 -34.33 -13.64 -54.33
C PRO A 403 -34.76 -13.45 -55.80
N GLY A 404 -34.36 -14.41 -56.64
CA GLY A 404 -35.00 -14.83 -57.91
C GLY A 404 -35.54 -13.82 -58.94
N LEU A 405 -34.99 -13.90 -60.17
CA LEU A 405 -35.82 -14.23 -61.35
C LEU A 405 -34.99 -14.93 -62.45
N GLU A 406 -35.67 -15.42 -63.49
CA GLU A 406 -35.22 -16.47 -64.41
C GLU A 406 -34.19 -16.04 -65.47
N ALA A 407 -33.14 -16.86 -65.67
CA ALA A 407 -32.61 -17.20 -67.01
C ALA A 407 -31.65 -18.42 -66.91
N PRO A 408 -31.69 -19.39 -67.85
CA PRO A 408 -30.74 -20.50 -67.87
C PRO A 408 -29.41 -20.08 -68.55
N GLY A 409 -28.55 -19.38 -67.81
CA GLY A 409 -27.18 -19.04 -68.20
C GLY A 409 -26.16 -19.51 -67.15
N THR A 410 -25.04 -20.09 -67.60
CA THR A 410 -24.05 -20.72 -66.70
C THR A 410 -23.12 -19.70 -66.04
N GLU A 411 -23.63 -18.93 -65.09
CA GLU A 411 -22.79 -18.19 -64.13
C GLU A 411 -22.67 -19.01 -62.84
N VAL A 412 -21.49 -19.60 -62.65
CA VAL A 412 -21.19 -20.49 -61.52
C VAL A 412 -21.09 -19.65 -60.24
N MET A 413 -21.84 -20.05 -59.21
CA MET A 413 -21.81 -19.46 -57.87
C MET A 413 -20.36 -19.21 -57.42
N ASP A 414 -20.06 -17.95 -57.12
CA ASP A 414 -18.71 -17.40 -57.17
C ASP A 414 -17.70 -18.21 -56.32
N SER A 415 -16.89 -19.02 -56.99
CA SER A 415 -16.17 -20.13 -56.35
C SER A 415 -15.14 -19.66 -55.33
N GLU A 416 -14.63 -18.44 -55.50
CA GLU A 416 -13.71 -17.76 -54.61
C GLU A 416 -14.38 -17.38 -53.28
N GLY A 417 -15.65 -16.96 -53.29
CA GLY A 417 -16.43 -16.70 -52.08
C GLY A 417 -16.73 -17.98 -51.28
N ILE A 418 -17.00 -19.10 -51.95
CA ILE A 418 -17.16 -20.41 -51.31
C ILE A 418 -15.84 -20.87 -50.68
N HIS A 419 -14.73 -20.66 -51.39
CA HIS A 419 -13.39 -20.99 -50.93
C HIS A 419 -12.96 -20.13 -49.74
N GLU A 420 -13.20 -18.82 -49.77
CA GLU A 420 -12.95 -17.92 -48.65
C GLU A 420 -13.81 -18.26 -47.43
N LEU A 421 -15.08 -18.66 -47.63
CA LEU A 421 -15.95 -19.11 -46.55
C LEU A 421 -15.41 -20.39 -45.89
N ARG A 422 -14.98 -21.36 -46.70
CA ARG A 422 -14.34 -22.60 -46.22
C ARG A 422 -13.05 -22.32 -45.46
N ASN A 423 -12.19 -21.46 -45.98
CA ASN A 423 -10.91 -21.11 -45.36
C ASN A 423 -11.08 -20.27 -44.08
N SER A 424 -12.07 -19.37 -44.06
CA SER A 424 -12.44 -18.65 -42.84
C SER A 424 -12.99 -19.61 -41.77
N THR A 425 -13.72 -20.65 -42.18
CA THR A 425 -14.27 -21.67 -41.28
C THR A 425 -13.17 -22.61 -40.73
N SER A 426 -12.19 -23.02 -41.54
CA SER A 426 -11.08 -23.86 -41.06
C SER A 426 -10.14 -23.11 -40.12
N VAL A 427 -9.83 -21.83 -40.40
CA VAL A 427 -9.06 -20.99 -39.47
C VAL A 427 -9.84 -20.75 -38.17
N LEU A 428 -11.18 -20.58 -38.22
CA LEU A 428 -12.00 -20.49 -37.02
C LEU A 428 -11.96 -21.78 -36.19
N HIS A 429 -12.03 -22.94 -36.84
CA HIS A 429 -11.94 -24.23 -36.17
C HIS A 429 -10.59 -24.37 -35.43
N HIS A 430 -9.48 -24.05 -36.09
CA HIS A 430 -8.15 -24.12 -35.50
C HIS A 430 -7.98 -23.12 -34.33
N ARG A 431 -8.45 -21.87 -34.49
CA ARG A 431 -8.48 -20.85 -33.42
C ARG A 431 -9.30 -21.30 -32.19
N LEU A 432 -10.35 -22.10 -32.39
CA LEU A 432 -11.13 -22.69 -31.29
C LEU A 432 -10.43 -23.89 -30.63
N GLU A 433 -9.62 -24.66 -31.38
CA GLU A 433 -8.74 -25.70 -30.80
C GLU A 433 -7.61 -25.08 -29.97
N GLU A 434 -7.00 -23.98 -30.42
CA GLU A 434 -6.02 -23.21 -29.66
C GLU A 434 -6.63 -22.60 -28.38
N ALA A 435 -7.87 -22.08 -28.46
CA ALA A 435 -8.59 -21.64 -27.27
C ALA A 435 -8.93 -22.81 -26.31
N ALA A 436 -9.25 -24.00 -26.84
CA ALA A 436 -9.55 -25.18 -26.04
C ALA A 436 -8.30 -25.76 -25.34
N SER A 437 -7.13 -25.73 -25.99
CA SER A 437 -5.87 -26.15 -25.37
C SER A 437 -5.42 -25.15 -24.29
N LEU A 438 -5.49 -23.84 -24.56
CA LEU A 438 -5.23 -22.81 -23.55
C LEU A 438 -6.16 -22.95 -22.34
N LEU A 439 -7.44 -23.30 -22.52
CA LEU A 439 -8.37 -23.56 -21.42
C LEU A 439 -7.93 -24.71 -20.48
N THR A 440 -7.05 -25.62 -20.92
CA THR A 440 -6.48 -26.67 -20.06
C THR A 440 -5.37 -26.19 -19.12
N MET A 441 -4.80 -25.01 -19.37
CA MET A 441 -3.82 -24.38 -18.47
C MET A 441 -4.46 -23.81 -17.20
N PHE A 442 -5.79 -23.77 -17.15
CA PHE A 442 -6.57 -23.16 -16.07
C PHE A 442 -7.16 -24.17 -15.09
N TRP A 443 -7.12 -23.80 -13.81
CA TRP A 443 -7.44 -24.63 -12.67
C TRP A 443 -8.67 -24.05 -11.96
N ARG A 444 -9.71 -24.85 -11.74
CA ARG A 444 -10.90 -24.41 -11.01
C ARG A 444 -10.63 -24.35 -9.51
N ALA A 445 -11.08 -23.28 -8.87
CA ALA A 445 -10.72 -22.91 -7.51
C ALA A 445 -11.94 -22.62 -6.62
N ALA A 446 -11.86 -23.06 -5.37
CA ALA A 446 -12.80 -22.71 -4.31
C ALA A 446 -12.17 -21.71 -3.34
N LEU A 447 -12.09 -20.43 -3.76
CA LEU A 447 -11.80 -19.30 -2.87
C LEU A 447 -12.68 -19.38 -1.61
N PRO A 448 -12.11 -19.21 -0.39
CA PRO A 448 -12.87 -19.26 0.85
C PRO A 448 -13.96 -18.18 0.87
N SER A 449 -15.21 -18.60 0.80
CA SER A 449 -16.35 -17.69 0.77
C SER A 449 -16.59 -17.07 2.14
N SER A 450 -16.62 -15.74 2.22
CA SER A 450 -16.88 -14.99 3.46
C SER A 450 -18.24 -15.28 4.12
N HIS A 451 -19.14 -16.02 3.45
CA HIS A 451 -20.35 -16.58 4.02
C HIS A 451 -20.48 -18.07 3.60
N GLY A 452 -20.21 -18.96 4.56
CA GLY A 452 -20.35 -20.41 4.50
C GLY A 452 -20.39 -20.98 5.92
N PRO A 453 -21.05 -22.13 6.19
CA PRO A 453 -21.55 -22.43 7.54
C PRO A 453 -20.52 -22.98 8.54
N ALA A 454 -20.29 -22.18 9.58
CA ALA A 454 -20.11 -22.56 10.99
C ALA A 454 -18.95 -23.48 11.46
N LEU A 455 -18.28 -24.26 10.61
CA LEU A 455 -17.27 -25.23 11.07
C LEU A 455 -15.85 -24.64 11.25
N ASP A 456 -15.36 -23.81 10.32
CA ASP A 456 -13.99 -23.26 10.37
C ASP A 456 -13.81 -21.97 11.19
N SER A 457 -14.91 -21.38 11.69
CA SER A 457 -14.88 -20.05 12.34
C SER A 457 -13.86 -19.97 13.49
N LYS A 458 -13.73 -21.07 14.25
CA LYS A 458 -12.92 -21.14 15.48
C LYS A 458 -11.42 -20.95 15.25
N ALA A 459 -10.89 -21.42 14.12
CA ALA A 459 -9.47 -21.25 13.77
C ALA A 459 -9.17 -19.81 13.33
N GLY A 460 -9.98 -19.28 12.42
CA GLY A 460 -9.88 -17.88 11.96
C GLY A 460 -10.09 -16.87 13.09
N GLU A 461 -10.97 -17.16 14.06
CA GLU A 461 -11.16 -16.37 15.27
C GLU A 461 -9.99 -16.47 16.26
N SER A 462 -9.21 -17.56 16.27
CA SER A 462 -7.99 -17.65 17.07
C SER A 462 -6.90 -16.77 16.47
N MET A 463 -6.60 -16.96 15.18
CA MET A 463 -5.59 -16.16 14.47
C MET A 463 -5.89 -14.66 14.53
N LYS A 464 -7.17 -14.25 14.44
CA LYS A 464 -7.59 -12.84 14.61
C LYS A 464 -7.32 -12.31 16.04
N ARG A 465 -7.54 -13.11 17.08
CA ARG A 465 -7.25 -12.73 18.48
C ARG A 465 -5.75 -12.65 18.72
N GLU A 466 -4.97 -13.61 18.24
CA GLU A 466 -3.51 -13.63 18.33
C GLU A 466 -2.89 -12.42 17.61
N LEU A 467 -3.38 -12.06 16.43
CA LEU A 467 -2.92 -10.88 15.67
C LEU A 467 -3.24 -9.58 16.41
N LEU A 468 -4.42 -9.45 17.03
CA LEU A 468 -4.76 -8.32 17.90
C LEU A 468 -3.85 -8.27 19.14
N GLU A 469 -3.62 -9.41 19.81
CA GLU A 469 -2.76 -9.49 20.98
C GLU A 469 -1.31 -9.08 20.64
N LEU A 470 -0.75 -9.61 19.55
CA LEU A 470 0.57 -9.23 19.04
C LEU A 470 0.66 -7.74 18.71
N ARG A 471 -0.37 -7.13 18.11
CA ARG A 471 -0.43 -5.67 17.90
C ARG A 471 -0.40 -4.89 19.22
N THR A 472 -1.12 -5.34 20.25
CA THR A 472 -1.04 -4.68 21.57
C THR A 472 0.32 -4.88 22.26
N LYS A 473 0.99 -6.02 22.07
CA LYS A 473 2.34 -6.27 22.59
C LYS A 473 3.37 -5.38 21.89
N LEU A 474 3.31 -5.26 20.56
CA LEU A 474 4.18 -4.39 19.76
C LEU A 474 3.99 -2.92 20.16
N SER A 475 2.75 -2.44 20.24
CA SER A 475 2.46 -1.06 20.67
C SER A 475 2.96 -0.74 22.09
N LYS A 476 2.90 -1.71 23.02
CA LYS A 476 3.51 -1.57 24.36
C LYS A 476 5.04 -1.48 24.31
N GLN A 477 5.69 -2.27 23.45
CA GLN A 477 7.15 -2.23 23.27
C GLN A 477 7.59 -0.91 22.61
N GLU A 478 6.86 -0.44 21.60
CA GLU A 478 7.08 0.85 20.92
C GLU A 478 6.96 2.03 21.90
N SER A 479 5.91 2.04 22.73
CA SER A 479 5.72 3.04 23.79
C SER A 479 6.87 3.04 24.82
N LEU A 480 7.33 1.86 25.23
CA LEU A 480 8.46 1.72 26.16
C LEU A 480 9.79 2.21 25.54
N LEU A 481 10.04 1.89 24.27
CA LEU A 481 11.22 2.37 23.53
C LEU A 481 11.18 3.89 23.37
N GLN A 482 10.02 4.48 23.05
CA GLN A 482 9.86 5.92 22.91
C GLN A 482 10.10 6.65 24.24
N SER A 483 9.56 6.13 25.35
CA SER A 483 9.82 6.65 26.71
C SER A 483 11.32 6.58 27.05
N THR A 484 11.96 5.45 26.74
CA THR A 484 13.40 5.25 26.97
C THR A 484 14.25 6.22 26.12
N ALA A 485 13.86 6.49 24.88
CA ALA A 485 14.55 7.43 24.01
C ALA A 485 14.48 8.88 24.51
N GLU A 486 13.31 9.33 25.00
CA GLU A 486 13.17 10.66 25.60
C GLU A 486 13.92 10.78 26.95
N HIS A 487 13.98 9.70 27.75
CA HIS A 487 14.85 9.65 28.94
C HIS A 487 16.35 9.74 28.58
N LEU A 488 16.82 9.03 27.56
CA LEU A 488 18.21 9.13 27.09
C LEU A 488 18.54 10.52 26.51
N LYS A 489 17.59 11.13 25.79
CA LYS A 489 17.70 12.49 25.23
C LYS A 489 17.79 13.57 26.31
N THR A 490 16.95 13.51 27.34
CA THR A 490 17.01 14.43 28.50
C THR A 490 18.29 14.22 29.33
N ALA A 491 18.73 12.98 29.53
CA ALA A 491 20.01 12.69 30.19
C ALA A 491 21.22 13.22 29.38
N ASN A 492 21.20 13.09 28.05
CA ASN A 492 22.22 13.66 27.17
C ASN A 492 22.22 15.20 27.21
N GLN A 493 21.06 15.84 27.23
CA GLN A 493 20.96 17.31 27.37
C GLN A 493 21.49 17.78 28.72
N GLN A 494 21.21 17.05 29.81
CA GLN A 494 21.80 17.32 31.11
C GLN A 494 23.33 17.16 31.09
N LYS A 495 23.84 16.08 30.48
CA LYS A 495 25.28 15.86 30.28
C LYS A 495 25.93 17.02 29.52
N GLU A 496 25.34 17.44 28.41
CA GLU A 496 25.86 18.57 27.61
C GLU A 496 25.91 19.86 28.43
N SER A 497 24.85 20.17 29.19
CA SER A 497 24.84 21.36 30.07
C SER A 497 25.93 21.32 31.15
N MET A 498 26.27 20.12 31.65
CA MET A 498 27.36 19.91 32.60
C MET A 498 28.73 20.02 31.92
N GLU A 499 28.89 19.52 30.68
CA GLU A 499 30.11 19.68 29.89
C GLU A 499 30.38 21.16 29.55
N GLN A 500 29.34 21.92 29.16
CA GLN A 500 29.41 23.37 28.96
C GLN A 500 29.80 24.11 30.25
N PHE A 501 29.23 23.73 31.40
CA PHE A 501 29.61 24.30 32.70
C PHE A 501 31.07 24.01 33.06
N ILE A 502 31.51 22.75 32.96
CA ILE A 502 32.89 22.32 33.21
C ILE A 502 33.86 23.07 32.29
N PHE A 503 33.55 23.16 30.99
CA PHE A 503 34.36 23.92 30.04
C PHE A 503 34.49 25.39 30.45
N SER A 504 33.38 26.07 30.79
CA SER A 504 33.41 27.47 31.22
C SER A 504 34.27 27.71 32.46
N GLN A 505 34.24 26.78 33.42
CA GLN A 505 35.06 26.84 34.63
C GLN A 505 36.54 26.52 34.36
N LEU A 506 36.83 25.62 33.42
CA LEU A 506 38.20 25.36 32.94
C LEU A 506 38.77 26.57 32.19
N THR A 507 38.02 27.21 31.29
CA THR A 507 38.43 28.45 30.61
C THR A 507 38.73 29.54 31.62
N ARG A 508 37.83 29.78 32.58
CA ARG A 508 38.02 30.78 33.64
C ARG A 508 39.25 30.50 34.49
N THR A 509 39.51 29.22 34.80
CA THR A 509 40.70 28.81 35.58
C THR A 509 41.98 29.00 34.77
N HIS A 510 41.98 28.62 33.49
CA HIS A 510 43.07 28.87 32.54
C HIS A 510 43.37 30.37 32.42
N ASP A 511 42.36 31.23 32.30
CA ASP A 511 42.57 32.67 32.14
C ASP A 511 43.10 33.34 33.42
N VAL A 512 42.70 32.85 34.60
CA VAL A 512 43.31 33.27 35.88
C VAL A 512 44.78 32.83 35.94
N LEU A 513 45.11 31.60 35.54
CA LEU A 513 46.50 31.11 35.50
C LEU A 513 47.35 31.86 34.46
N LYS A 514 46.79 32.14 33.28
CA LYS A 514 47.41 32.94 32.22
C LYS A 514 47.69 34.36 32.70
N LYS A 515 46.74 35.00 33.38
CA LYS A 515 46.93 36.33 33.97
C LYS A 515 47.95 36.33 35.11
N ALA A 516 47.95 35.30 35.95
CA ALA A 516 48.97 35.13 36.99
C ALA A 516 50.37 34.98 36.39
N ARG A 517 50.51 34.17 35.32
CA ARG A 517 51.75 34.02 34.55
C ARG A 517 52.22 35.36 33.95
N THR A 518 51.36 36.07 33.21
CA THR A 518 51.75 37.36 32.61
C THR A 518 52.13 38.40 33.65
N ASN A 519 51.46 38.42 34.82
CA ASN A 519 51.83 39.30 35.92
C ASN A 519 53.22 38.98 36.50
N LEU A 520 53.64 37.70 36.50
CA LEU A 520 54.98 37.30 36.92
C LEU A 520 56.04 37.65 35.87
N GLU A 521 55.75 37.45 34.59
CA GLU A 521 56.61 37.79 33.45
C GLU A 521 56.83 39.31 33.33
N VAL A 522 55.80 40.13 33.55
CA VAL A 522 55.94 41.60 33.61
C VAL A 522 56.79 42.01 34.81
N ARG A 523 56.52 41.45 36.00
CA ARG A 523 57.24 41.83 37.24
C ARG A 523 58.71 41.39 37.26
N SER A 524 59.11 40.36 36.49
CA SER A 524 60.54 40.06 36.27
C SER A 524 61.17 41.04 35.27
N GLY A 525 60.44 41.44 34.22
CA GLY A 525 60.86 42.48 33.28
C GLY A 525 61.07 43.85 33.94
N GLU A 526 60.11 44.32 34.74
CA GLU A 526 60.17 45.62 35.44
C GLU A 526 61.32 45.69 36.44
N LYS A 527 61.63 44.59 37.13
CA LYS A 527 62.83 44.49 37.99
C LYS A 527 64.15 44.58 37.22
N CYS A 528 64.14 44.38 35.91
CA CYS A 528 65.29 44.50 35.03
C CYS A 528 65.39 45.87 34.34
N SER A 529 64.37 46.74 34.47
CA SER A 529 64.28 48.04 33.78
C SER A 529 64.23 49.27 34.71
N SER A 530 64.45 49.10 36.02
CA SER A 530 64.70 50.22 36.93
C SER A 530 66.06 50.87 36.64
N VAL A 531 66.08 51.79 35.70
CA VAL A 531 67.30 52.50 35.26
C VAL A 531 67.80 53.42 36.36
N ASP A 532 68.93 53.03 36.97
CA ASP A 532 69.70 53.93 37.84
C ASP A 532 70.40 55.04 37.03
N SER A 533 70.71 56.15 37.69
CA SER A 533 71.07 57.43 37.03
C SER A 533 72.45 57.48 36.35
N GLN A 534 73.06 56.33 36.03
CA GLN A 534 74.47 56.21 35.60
C GLN A 534 74.67 55.29 34.37
N GLY A 535 73.71 55.28 33.44
CA GLY A 535 74.00 55.13 32.00
C GLY A 535 74.57 53.79 31.48
N GLN A 536 74.62 52.72 32.27
CA GLN A 536 75.07 51.40 31.83
C GLN A 536 73.92 50.39 31.72
N ARG A 537 73.74 49.80 30.53
CA ARG A 537 72.78 48.71 30.30
C ARG A 537 73.44 47.36 30.55
N THR A 538 73.26 46.81 31.75
CA THR A 538 73.61 45.43 32.08
C THR A 538 72.50 44.49 31.61
N TYR A 539 72.78 43.71 30.55
CA TYR A 539 71.87 42.67 30.09
C TYR A 539 71.96 41.45 31.02
N GLY A 540 71.06 41.38 32.01
CA GLY A 540 70.92 40.21 32.88
C GLY A 540 70.35 39.02 32.11
N VAL A 541 71.05 37.89 32.12
CA VAL A 541 70.54 36.63 31.56
C VAL A 541 69.57 36.00 32.56
N CYS A 542 68.31 35.84 32.16
CA CYS A 542 67.34 35.03 32.88
C CYS A 542 67.39 33.56 32.42
N LEU A 543 67.22 32.66 33.38
CA LEU A 543 66.71 31.30 33.18
C LEU A 543 65.18 31.30 33.30
#